data_AF-I4F4Z2-F1
#
_entry.id   AF-I4F4Z2-F1
#
_cell.length_a   1.000
_cell.length_b   1.000
_cell.length_c   1.000
_cell.angle_alpha   90.00
_cell.angle_beta   90.00
_cell.angle_gamma   90.00
#
_symmetry.space_group_name_H-M   'P 1'
#
loop_
_entity.id
_entity.type
_entity.pdbx_description
1 polymer ?
#
loop_
_entity_poly.entity_id
_entity_poly.type
_entity_poly.pdbx_seq_one_letter_code
_entity_poly.pdbx_strand_id
1 'polypeptide(L)'
;MSDEELRRLVGWTVEDAPPEVRAGQAFGALLKGVSAVVTLGADAATGARRPTWAVPADPAAYLDLGVVRLHWPAGAAGEQVQASRETVWATSGRAERPPRRLPVETWQVRAAVPGSGSRRPRHAAAPWRLDVTDGAGTGQLTGAWLALAWIGRLAGWPEPTGTGPGA
;
A
#
# COMPACT_ATOMS: atom_id res chain seq x y z
N MET A 1 9.15 -10.21 -13.27
CA MET A 1 7.74 -9.88 -13.52
C MET A 1 7.56 -8.37 -13.51
N SER A 2 6.75 -7.84 -14.43
CA SER A 2 6.48 -6.40 -14.61
C SER A 2 5.22 -5.92 -13.85
N ASP A 3 5.07 -4.59 -13.73
CA ASP A 3 3.90 -3.93 -13.10
C ASP A 3 2.56 -4.43 -13.66
N GLU A 4 2.47 -4.65 -14.98
CA GLU A 4 1.26 -5.17 -15.63
C GLU A 4 0.86 -6.57 -15.16
N GLU A 5 1.82 -7.44 -14.89
CA GLU A 5 1.52 -8.79 -14.39
C GLU A 5 0.98 -8.74 -12.96
N LEU A 6 1.49 -7.83 -12.13
CA LEU A 6 0.99 -7.63 -10.77
C LEU A 6 -0.45 -7.06 -10.80
N ARG A 7 -0.75 -6.13 -11.71
CA ARG A 7 -2.12 -5.62 -11.93
C ARG A 7 -3.09 -6.73 -12.34
N ARG A 8 -2.69 -7.67 -13.20
CA ARG A 8 -3.53 -8.82 -13.59
C ARG A 8 -3.77 -9.79 -12.44
N LEU A 9 -2.82 -9.89 -11.51
CA LEU A 9 -2.96 -10.78 -10.37
C LEU A 9 -3.93 -10.22 -9.32
N VAL A 10 -3.90 -8.94 -8.98
CA VAL A 10 -4.67 -8.44 -7.83
C VAL A 10 -6.20 -8.55 -7.99
N GLY A 11 -6.71 -8.68 -9.22
CA GLY A 11 -8.14 -8.85 -9.49
C GLY A 11 -9.01 -7.60 -9.25
N TRP A 12 -8.42 -6.54 -8.67
CA TRP A 12 -9.02 -5.22 -8.57
C TRP A 12 -8.68 -4.39 -9.81
N THR A 13 -9.54 -3.44 -10.13
CA THR A 13 -9.35 -2.47 -11.21
C THR A 13 -8.15 -1.57 -10.92
N VAL A 14 -7.15 -1.57 -11.79
CA VAL A 14 -5.98 -0.66 -11.69
C VAL A 14 -5.87 0.15 -12.98
N GLU A 15 -6.13 1.45 -12.87
CA GLU A 15 -6.15 2.39 -13.99
C GLU A 15 -4.73 2.87 -14.34
N ASP A 16 -4.56 3.38 -15.56
CA ASP A 16 -3.35 4.08 -15.92
C ASP A 16 -3.28 5.46 -15.27
N ALA A 17 -2.09 5.85 -14.83
CA ALA A 17 -1.89 7.15 -14.23
C ALA A 17 -2.17 8.28 -15.25
N PRO A 18 -2.82 9.39 -14.84
CA PRO A 18 -2.95 10.58 -15.67
C PRO A 18 -1.57 11.10 -16.12
N PRO A 19 -1.45 11.74 -17.30
CA PRO A 19 -0.19 12.27 -17.79
C PRO A 19 0.45 13.28 -16.83
N GLU A 20 -0.33 14.02 -16.04
CA GLU A 20 0.15 14.96 -15.03
C GLU A 20 0.88 14.25 -13.87
N VAL A 21 0.37 13.08 -13.47
CA VAL A 21 0.98 12.23 -12.44
C VAL A 21 2.26 11.59 -12.97
N ARG A 22 2.27 11.18 -14.25
CA ARG A 22 3.48 10.69 -14.92
C ARG A 22 4.56 11.77 -15.05
N ALA A 23 4.15 13.00 -15.40
CA ALA A 23 5.06 14.14 -15.50
C ALA A 23 5.66 14.52 -14.14
N GLY A 24 4.86 14.53 -13.07
CA GLY A 24 5.36 14.72 -11.71
C GLY A 24 6.34 13.63 -11.27
N GLN A 25 6.12 12.37 -11.69
CA GLN A 25 7.04 11.26 -11.45
C GLN A 25 8.36 11.39 -12.23
N ALA A 26 8.32 11.93 -13.46
CA ALA A 26 9.50 12.19 -14.28
C ALA A 26 10.32 13.39 -13.76
N PHE A 27 9.66 14.49 -13.38
CA PHE A 27 10.33 15.67 -12.80
C PHE A 27 10.98 15.37 -11.45
N GLY A 28 10.34 14.57 -10.59
CA GLY A 28 10.94 14.12 -9.33
C GLY A 28 12.16 13.21 -9.51
N ALA A 29 12.28 12.50 -10.64
CA ALA A 29 13.45 11.70 -10.95
C ALA A 29 14.64 12.56 -11.40
N LEU A 30 14.39 13.65 -12.14
CA LEU A 30 15.43 14.55 -12.64
C LEU A 30 16.09 15.37 -11.52
N LEU A 31 15.29 15.86 -10.55
CA LEU A 31 15.81 16.67 -9.43
C LEU A 31 16.62 15.86 -8.40
N LYS A 32 16.34 14.55 -8.24
CA LYS A 32 17.14 13.68 -7.35
C LYS A 32 18.48 13.23 -7.94
N GLY A 33 18.70 13.38 -9.24
CA GLY A 33 20.00 13.10 -9.87
C GLY A 33 21.12 14.05 -9.41
N VAL A 34 20.77 15.25 -8.93
CA VAL A 34 21.75 16.30 -8.57
C VAL A 34 21.92 16.44 -7.05
N SER A 35 20.97 15.94 -6.23
CA SER A 35 20.96 16.12 -4.76
C SER A 35 21.33 14.86 -3.96
N ALA A 36 22.02 13.89 -4.57
CA ALA A 36 22.48 12.68 -3.87
C ALA A 36 23.82 12.88 -3.13
N VAL A 37 24.44 14.06 -3.24
CA VAL A 37 25.59 14.43 -2.42
C VAL A 37 25.13 15.51 -1.45
N VAL A 38 25.46 15.31 -0.19
CA VAL A 38 25.22 16.18 0.97
C VAL A 38 23.82 16.09 1.58
N THR A 39 23.83 15.61 2.83
CA THR A 39 22.93 15.95 3.95
C THR A 39 21.84 14.94 4.34
N LEU A 40 22.15 14.22 5.43
CA LEU A 40 21.29 13.70 6.51
C LEU A 40 19.93 13.05 6.21
N GLY A 41 19.77 11.86 6.81
CA GLY A 41 18.51 11.46 7.45
C GLY A 41 17.94 10.15 6.93
N ALA A 42 18.31 9.04 7.58
CA ALA A 42 17.73 7.72 7.34
C ALA A 42 16.19 7.68 7.47
N ASP A 43 15.60 8.70 8.11
CA ASP A 43 14.16 8.85 8.30
C ASP A 43 13.39 9.43 7.09
N ALA A 44 14.07 10.04 6.12
CA ALA A 44 13.43 10.50 4.87
C ALA A 44 13.36 9.41 3.80
N ALA A 45 14.17 8.35 3.93
CA ALA A 45 14.26 7.27 2.95
C ALA A 45 12.99 6.40 2.92
N THR A 46 12.33 6.22 4.07
CA THR A 46 11.14 5.38 4.17
C THR A 46 9.92 6.05 3.54
N GLY A 47 9.81 7.39 3.58
CA GLY A 47 8.69 8.12 2.98
C GLY A 47 8.72 8.20 1.45
N ALA A 48 9.89 7.98 0.83
CA ALA A 48 10.11 8.20 -0.60
C ALA A 48 10.56 6.95 -1.38
N ARG A 49 10.63 5.77 -0.74
CA ARG A 49 10.99 4.53 -1.44
C ARG A 49 9.86 4.17 -2.41
N ARG A 50 10.14 4.33 -3.71
CA ARG A 50 9.21 3.92 -4.75
C ARG A 50 9.06 2.39 -4.70
N PRO A 51 7.84 1.87 -4.62
CA PRO A 51 7.62 0.45 -4.79
C PRO A 51 8.15 0.02 -6.16
N THR A 52 8.98 -1.02 -6.15
CA THR A 52 9.51 -1.61 -7.38
C THR A 52 8.49 -2.52 -8.07
N TRP A 53 7.39 -2.88 -7.39
CA TRP A 53 6.28 -3.72 -7.89
C TRP A 53 6.72 -5.04 -8.51
N ALA A 54 7.95 -5.47 -8.26
CA ALA A 54 8.51 -6.69 -8.77
C ALA A 54 8.04 -7.84 -7.88
N VAL A 55 7.37 -8.83 -8.49
CA VAL A 55 7.04 -10.09 -7.80
C VAL A 55 8.31 -10.92 -7.66
N PRO A 56 8.76 -11.24 -6.43
CA PRO A 56 9.89 -12.13 -6.24
C PRO A 56 9.61 -13.54 -6.77
N ALA A 57 10.66 -14.21 -7.27
CA ALA A 57 10.55 -15.62 -7.70
C ALA A 57 10.23 -16.55 -6.53
N ASP A 58 10.83 -16.27 -5.36
CA ASP A 58 10.53 -16.95 -4.11
C ASP A 58 9.16 -16.47 -3.57
N PRO A 59 8.17 -17.37 -3.38
CA PRO A 59 6.87 -16.99 -2.86
C PRO A 59 6.88 -16.48 -1.41
N ALA A 60 7.89 -16.85 -0.63
CA ALA A 60 8.07 -16.38 0.74
C ALA A 60 8.75 -15.00 0.82
N ALA A 61 9.40 -14.55 -0.25
CA ALA A 61 10.12 -13.29 -0.25
C ALA A 61 9.17 -12.07 -0.22
N TYR A 62 9.64 -11.00 0.43
CA TYR A 62 8.89 -9.76 0.55
C TYR A 62 8.71 -9.08 -0.80
N LEU A 63 7.46 -8.70 -1.07
CA LEU A 63 7.12 -7.83 -2.18
C LEU A 63 7.27 -6.38 -1.74
N ASP A 64 7.96 -5.58 -2.55
CA ASP A 64 8.13 -4.16 -2.30
C ASP A 64 6.86 -3.39 -2.64
N LEU A 65 5.94 -3.36 -1.68
CA LEU A 65 4.65 -2.65 -1.73
C LEU A 65 4.78 -1.13 -1.51
N GLY A 66 5.99 -0.63 -1.24
CA GLY A 66 6.19 0.72 -0.76
C GLY A 66 5.66 0.88 0.68
N VAL A 67 5.24 2.09 1.04
CA VAL A 67 4.75 2.36 2.40
C VAL A 67 3.29 1.95 2.52
N VAL A 68 3.05 0.88 3.27
CA VAL A 68 1.72 0.49 3.76
C VAL A 68 1.73 0.57 5.28
N ARG A 69 0.69 1.18 5.86
CA ARG A 69 0.56 1.34 7.32
C ARG A 69 -0.77 0.79 7.82
N LEU A 70 -0.71 0.09 8.95
CA LEU A 70 -1.85 -0.39 9.71
C LEU A 70 -1.98 0.40 11.01
N HIS A 71 -3.16 0.95 11.28
CA HIS A 71 -3.51 1.55 12.56
C HIS A 71 -4.58 0.67 13.20
N TRP A 72 -4.22 -0.05 14.27
CA TRP A 72 -5.14 -0.96 14.96
C TRP A 72 -5.02 -0.82 16.49
N PRO A 73 -6.08 -0.38 17.20
CA PRO A 73 -7.35 0.12 16.66
C PRO A 73 -7.19 1.41 15.82
N ALA A 74 -8.24 1.82 15.12
CA ALA A 74 -8.22 3.05 14.33
C ALA A 74 -7.74 4.26 15.17
N GLY A 75 -6.75 5.01 14.66
CA GLY A 75 -6.12 6.13 15.36
C GLY A 75 -4.92 5.78 16.26
N ALA A 76 -4.61 4.49 16.45
CA ALA A 76 -3.38 4.06 17.14
C ALA A 76 -2.12 4.40 16.34
N ALA A 77 -0.93 4.18 16.91
CA ALA A 77 0.32 4.33 16.16
C ALA A 77 0.37 3.36 14.96
N GLY A 78 0.82 3.86 13.81
CA GLY A 78 0.90 3.06 12.59
C GLY A 78 2.03 2.02 12.64
N GLU A 79 1.69 0.75 12.41
CA GLU A 79 2.66 -0.32 12.13
C GLU A 79 2.89 -0.40 10.62
N GLN A 80 4.13 -0.64 10.18
CA GLN A 80 4.41 -0.88 8.77
C GLN A 80 3.87 -2.25 8.37
N VAL A 81 3.30 -2.37 7.17
CA VAL A 81 2.81 -3.63 6.64
C VAL A 81 3.68 -4.08 5.49
N GLN A 82 4.02 -5.37 5.48
CA GLN A 82 4.74 -6.04 4.41
C GLN A 82 3.95 -7.28 3.99
N ALA A 83 4.12 -7.72 2.75
CA ALA A 83 3.50 -8.94 2.25
C ALA A 83 4.44 -9.72 1.36
N SER A 84 4.22 -11.03 1.28
CA SER A 84 4.79 -11.91 0.27
C SER A 84 3.68 -12.32 -0.71
N ARG A 85 3.87 -13.42 -1.44
CA ARG A 85 2.81 -14.04 -2.25
C ARG A 85 1.83 -14.89 -1.44
N GLU A 86 2.13 -15.14 -0.16
CA GLU A 86 1.41 -16.11 0.66
C GLU A 86 0.83 -15.50 1.93
N THR A 87 1.40 -14.41 2.44
CA THR A 87 0.99 -13.86 3.74
C THR A 87 1.35 -12.39 3.90
N VAL A 88 0.75 -11.77 4.91
CA VAL A 88 0.91 -10.36 5.28
C VAL A 88 1.36 -10.26 6.75
N TRP A 89 2.24 -9.31 7.04
CA TRP A 89 2.77 -9.08 8.38
C TRP A 89 2.80 -7.59 8.72
N ALA A 90 2.63 -7.29 10.00
CA ALA A 90 2.96 -6.00 10.59
C ALA A 90 4.39 -6.04 11.14
N THR A 91 5.17 -5.01 10.81
CA THR A 91 6.50 -4.75 11.32
C THR A 91 6.49 -3.40 12.04
N SER A 92 7.09 -3.36 13.23
CA SER A 92 7.11 -2.13 14.03
C SER A 92 8.26 -1.19 13.65
N GLY A 93 9.15 -1.61 12.75
CA GLY A 93 10.41 -0.93 12.44
C GLY A 93 11.42 -0.94 13.61
N ARG A 94 11.04 -1.42 14.80
CA ARG A 94 11.91 -1.57 15.96
C ARG A 94 12.54 -2.95 15.94
N ALA A 95 13.86 -3.01 16.08
CA ALA A 95 14.64 -4.26 16.05
C ALA A 95 14.18 -5.29 17.10
N GLU A 96 13.57 -4.83 18.19
CA GLU A 96 13.17 -5.66 19.33
C GLU A 96 11.81 -6.35 19.17
N ARG A 97 11.00 -5.96 18.16
CA ARG A 97 9.69 -6.57 17.96
C ARG A 97 9.68 -7.45 16.71
N PRO A 98 9.48 -8.78 16.84
CA PRO A 98 9.42 -9.65 15.69
C PRO A 98 8.22 -9.28 14.78
N PRO A 99 8.32 -9.53 13.47
CA PRO A 99 7.18 -9.41 12.56
C PRO A 99 6.00 -10.23 13.06
N ARG A 100 4.81 -9.61 13.06
CA ARG A 100 3.56 -10.25 13.49
C ARG A 100 2.72 -10.56 12.27
N ARG A 101 2.37 -11.83 12.06
CA ARG A 101 1.44 -12.22 10.98
C ARG A 101 0.07 -11.57 11.21
N LEU A 102 -0.51 -11.02 10.15
CA LEU A 102 -1.85 -10.43 10.17
C LEU A 102 -2.85 -11.44 9.57
N PRO A 103 -3.94 -11.77 10.28
CA PRO A 103 -4.99 -12.66 9.78
C PRO A 103 -5.95 -11.87 8.87
N VAL A 104 -5.43 -11.31 7.77
CA VAL A 104 -6.20 -10.43 6.88
C VAL A 104 -7.41 -11.12 6.25
N GLU A 105 -7.35 -12.44 6.10
CA GLU A 105 -8.43 -13.31 5.61
C GLU A 105 -9.66 -13.34 6.53
N THR A 106 -9.51 -13.01 7.81
CA THR A 106 -10.65 -12.94 8.75
C THR A 106 -11.25 -11.53 8.82
N TRP A 107 -10.61 -10.55 8.17
CA TRP A 107 -11.04 -9.17 8.20
C TRP A 107 -12.03 -8.85 7.08
N GLN A 108 -12.82 -7.80 7.30
CA GLN A 108 -13.79 -7.27 6.34
C GLN A 108 -13.47 -5.80 6.08
N VAL A 109 -13.47 -5.40 4.81
CA VAL A 109 -13.39 -3.99 4.41
C VAL A 109 -14.77 -3.35 4.59
N ARG A 110 -14.85 -2.32 5.44
CA ARG A 110 -16.08 -1.56 5.72
C ARG A 110 -16.21 -0.31 4.85
N ALA A 111 -15.09 0.35 4.59
CA ALA A 111 -15.05 1.53 3.74
C ALA A 111 -13.72 1.63 3.01
N ALA A 112 -13.73 2.29 1.86
CA ALA A 112 -12.54 2.61 1.09
C ALA A 112 -12.60 4.06 0.65
N VAL A 113 -11.62 4.84 1.11
CA VAL A 113 -11.57 6.29 0.91
C VAL A 113 -10.28 6.65 0.17
N PRO A 114 -10.37 7.32 -0.99
CA PRO A 114 -9.17 7.82 -1.67
C PRO A 114 -8.50 8.92 -0.83
N GLY A 115 -7.17 8.93 -0.80
CA GLY A 115 -6.37 9.91 -0.06
C GLY A 115 -6.30 11.28 -0.74
N SER A 116 -6.58 11.36 -2.05
CA SER A 116 -6.74 12.60 -2.80
C SER A 116 -8.21 12.80 -3.19
N GLY A 117 -8.67 14.05 -3.23
CA GLY A 117 -10.08 14.42 -3.35
C GLY A 117 -10.85 13.85 -4.55
N SER A 118 -12.17 13.93 -4.45
CA SER A 118 -13.33 13.53 -5.31
C SER A 118 -13.19 12.56 -6.50
N ARG A 119 -12.08 12.52 -7.24
CA ARG A 119 -11.93 11.73 -8.47
C ARG A 119 -11.67 10.24 -8.26
N ARG A 120 -11.58 9.76 -7.01
CA ARG A 120 -11.37 8.34 -6.65
C ARG A 120 -10.34 7.62 -7.55
N PRO A 121 -9.13 8.17 -7.72
CA PRO A 121 -8.17 7.63 -8.68
C PRO A 121 -7.78 6.20 -8.33
N ARG A 122 -7.89 5.25 -9.27
CA ARG A 122 -7.52 3.84 -9.05
C ARG A 122 -6.23 3.45 -9.77
N HIS A 123 -5.35 4.41 -10.02
CA HIS A 123 -4.03 4.11 -10.56
C HIS A 123 -3.11 3.51 -9.50
N ALA A 124 -2.09 2.76 -9.91
CA ALA A 124 -1.28 1.92 -9.01
C ALA A 124 -0.76 2.64 -7.75
N ALA A 125 -0.20 3.85 -7.91
CA ALA A 125 0.36 4.65 -6.83
C ALA A 125 -0.65 5.58 -6.11
N ALA A 126 -1.95 5.51 -6.44
CA ALA A 126 -2.96 6.37 -5.84
C ALA A 126 -3.05 6.07 -4.34
N PRO A 127 -2.98 7.06 -3.44
CA PRO A 127 -3.13 6.81 -2.02
C PRO A 127 -4.58 6.48 -1.70
N TRP A 128 -4.79 5.43 -0.90
CA TRP A 128 -6.10 5.02 -0.40
C TRP A 128 -6.02 4.63 1.08
N ARG A 129 -7.17 4.71 1.76
CA ARG A 129 -7.41 4.18 3.09
C ARG A 129 -8.53 3.16 3.02
N LEU A 130 -8.31 1.98 3.58
CA LEU A 130 -9.34 0.98 3.84
C LEU A 130 -9.63 0.98 5.34
N ASP A 131 -10.89 1.18 5.70
CA ASP A 131 -11.37 0.94 7.06
C ASP A 131 -11.76 -0.55 7.15
N VAL A 132 -11.14 -1.28 8.07
CA VAL A 132 -11.24 -2.75 8.19
C VAL A 132 -11.72 -3.17 9.59
N THR A 133 -12.35 -4.33 9.70
CA THR A 133 -12.76 -4.92 10.98
C THR A 133 -12.59 -6.42 11.00
N ASP A 134 -12.30 -7.01 12.17
CA ASP A 134 -12.31 -8.46 12.42
C ASP A 134 -13.60 -8.91 13.12
N GLY A 135 -14.59 -8.02 13.26
CA GLY A 135 -15.83 -8.23 14.01
C GLY A 135 -15.75 -7.86 15.49
N ALA A 136 -14.56 -7.80 16.09
CA ALA A 136 -14.35 -7.38 17.48
C ALA A 136 -13.81 -5.95 17.59
N GLY A 137 -12.98 -5.53 16.64
CA GLY A 137 -12.38 -4.21 16.57
C GLY A 137 -12.32 -3.66 15.15
N THR A 138 -11.92 -2.40 15.05
CA THR A 138 -11.77 -1.70 13.77
C THR A 138 -10.38 -1.11 13.65
N GLY A 139 -9.81 -1.11 12.45
CA GLY A 139 -8.56 -0.45 12.15
C GLY A 139 -8.54 0.14 10.74
N GLN A 140 -7.40 0.71 10.38
CA GLN A 140 -7.21 1.40 9.12
C GLN A 140 -5.94 0.95 8.43
N LEU A 141 -6.07 0.60 7.15
CA LEU A 141 -4.98 0.22 6.29
C LEU A 141 -4.79 1.29 5.22
N THR A 142 -3.64 1.96 5.23
CA THR A 142 -3.32 3.05 4.30
C THR A 142 -2.15 2.66 3.42
N GLY A 143 -2.23 2.95 2.13
CA GLY A 143 -1.16 2.66 1.18
C GLY A 143 -1.53 3.04 -0.24
N ALA A 144 -0.66 2.71 -1.18
CA ALA A 144 -0.96 2.79 -2.61
C ALA A 144 -2.07 1.78 -2.99
N TRP A 145 -2.92 2.14 -3.94
CA TRP A 145 -4.04 1.31 -4.39
C TRP A 145 -3.60 -0.10 -4.79
N LEU A 146 -2.50 -0.21 -5.54
CA LEU A 146 -1.97 -1.52 -5.96
C LEU A 146 -1.49 -2.37 -4.77
N ALA A 147 -0.89 -1.73 -3.76
CA ALA A 147 -0.45 -2.44 -2.56
C ALA A 147 -1.63 -2.96 -1.73
N LEU A 148 -2.68 -2.15 -1.62
CA LEU A 148 -3.91 -2.54 -0.93
C LEU A 148 -4.66 -3.64 -1.70
N ALA A 149 -4.68 -3.56 -3.03
CA ALA A 149 -5.24 -4.59 -3.89
C ALA A 149 -4.49 -5.93 -3.75
N TRP A 150 -3.16 -5.89 -3.60
CA TRP A 150 -2.36 -7.08 -3.33
C TRP A 150 -2.75 -7.74 -2.01
N ILE A 151 -2.88 -6.95 -0.94
CA ILE A 151 -3.34 -7.45 0.36
C ILE A 151 -4.77 -7.99 0.24
N GLY A 152 -5.65 -7.29 -0.48
CA GLY A 152 -7.02 -7.72 -0.75
C GLY A 152 -7.10 -9.06 -1.47
N ARG A 153 -6.24 -9.30 -2.47
CA ARG A 153 -6.11 -10.59 -3.15
C ARG A 153 -5.76 -11.71 -2.16
N LEU A 154 -4.76 -11.49 -1.31
CA LEU A 154 -4.34 -12.50 -0.32
C LEU A 154 -5.44 -12.78 0.71
N ALA A 155 -6.19 -11.76 1.08
CA ALA A 155 -7.28 -11.84 2.03
C ALA A 155 -8.60 -12.36 1.43
N GLY A 156 -8.68 -12.50 0.10
CA GLY A 156 -9.92 -12.85 -0.59
C GLY A 156 -10.99 -11.74 -0.57
N TRP A 157 -10.59 -10.49 -0.38
CA TRP A 157 -11.51 -9.36 -0.32
C TRP A 157 -12.05 -9.01 -1.71
N PRO A 158 -13.36 -8.71 -1.83
CA PRO A 158 -13.89 -8.11 -3.04
C PRO A 158 -13.28 -6.72 -3.26
N GLU A 159 -13.26 -6.27 -4.51
CA GLU A 159 -12.84 -4.90 -4.83
C GLU A 159 -13.81 -3.90 -4.16
N PRO A 160 -13.31 -2.96 -3.35
CA PRO A 160 -14.18 -2.00 -2.68
C PRO A 160 -14.69 -0.96 -3.68
N THR A 161 -16.01 -0.77 -3.71
CA THR A 161 -16.73 0.13 -4.63
C THR A 161 -16.50 1.62 -4.34
N GLY A 162 -15.73 1.96 -3.29
CA GLY A 162 -15.50 3.32 -2.84
C GLY A 162 -16.76 3.92 -2.25
N THR A 163 -16.99 3.72 -0.95
CA THR A 163 -18.00 4.46 -0.22
C THR A 163 -17.38 5.76 0.28
N GLY A 164 -17.50 6.82 -0.53
CA GLY A 164 -17.47 8.16 0.04
C GLY A 164 -18.73 8.38 0.90
N PRO A 165 -18.70 9.28 1.88
CA PRO A 165 -19.93 9.68 2.56
C PRO A 165 -20.88 10.30 1.53
N GLY A 166 -22.02 9.66 1.29
CA GLY A 166 -23.08 10.19 0.41
C GLY A 166 -23.55 9.23 -0.68
N ALA A 167 -24.44 8.30 -0.30
CA ALA A 167 -25.69 8.05 -0.99
C ALA A 167 -26.77 7.92 0.08
#